data_AF-A0A0P9FZS7-F1
#
_entry.id   AF-A0A0P9FZS7-F1
#
_cell.length_a   1.000
_cell.length_b   1.000
_cell.length_c   1.000
_cell.angle_alpha   90.00
_cell.angle_beta   90.00
_cell.angle_gamma   90.00
#
_symmetry.space_group_name_H-M   'P 1'
#
loop_
_entity.id
_entity.type
_entity.pdbx_description
1 polymer ?
#
loop_
_entity_poly.entity_id
_entity_poly.type
_entity_poly.pdbx_seq_one_letter_code
_entity_poly.pdbx_strand_id
1 'polypeptide(L)'
;MQALVDWLNGIIWSKTLIFLCLGVGLFYSLATRFLQIRYFFHMIKLMFEGKSSESGVSSFQALSIALAGRVGTGNIAGVATAIAFGGPGAVFWM
;
A
#
# COMPACT_ATOMS: atom_id res chain seq x y z
N MET A 1 20.92 -5.71 -26.73
CA MET A 1 20.64 -5.01 -25.46
C MET A 1 19.13 -4.97 -25.15
N GLN A 2 18.27 -4.66 -26.12
CA GLN A 2 16.80 -4.73 -25.97
C GLN A 2 16.30 -6.11 -25.50
N ALA A 3 16.75 -7.21 -26.11
CA ALA A 3 16.34 -8.57 -25.72
C ALA A 3 16.59 -8.93 -24.23
N LEU A 4 17.65 -8.38 -23.63
CA LEU A 4 17.94 -8.57 -22.20
C LEU A 4 16.98 -7.77 -21.32
N VAL A 5 16.67 -6.53 -21.73
CA VAL A 5 15.72 -5.65 -21.02
C VAL A 5 14.30 -6.22 -21.10
N ASP A 6 13.91 -6.75 -22.26
CA ASP A 6 12.58 -7.37 -22.45
C ASP A 6 12.42 -8.65 -21.64
N TRP A 7 13.48 -9.48 -21.58
CA TRP A 7 13.50 -10.66 -20.72
C TRP A 7 13.39 -10.31 -19.23
N LEU A 8 14.12 -9.31 -18.76
CA LEU A 8 14.03 -8.82 -17.39
C LEU A 8 12.65 -8.24 -17.07
N ASN A 9 12.07 -7.44 -17.97
CA ASN A 9 10.73 -6.91 -17.81
C ASN A 9 9.67 -8.01 -17.73
N GLY A 10 9.81 -9.06 -18.54
CA GLY A 10 8.92 -10.23 -18.52
C GLY A 10 8.93 -10.97 -17.18
N ILE A 11 10.03 -10.90 -16.41
CA ILE A 11 10.14 -11.50 -15.08
C ILE A 11 9.64 -10.55 -14.00
N ILE A 12 10.11 -9.29 -14.01
CA ILE A 12 9.83 -8.31 -12.95
C ILE A 12 8.36 -7.88 -12.97
N TRP A 13 7.81 -7.58 -14.16
CA TRP A 13 6.43 -7.14 -14.32
C TRP A 13 5.48 -8.29 -14.67
N SER A 14 5.88 -9.51 -14.33
CA SER A 14 5.07 -10.71 -14.53
C SER A 14 3.76 -10.61 -13.74
N LYS A 15 2.68 -11.18 -14.32
CA LYS A 15 1.42 -11.42 -13.61
C LYS A 15 1.63 -12.23 -12.31
N THR A 16 2.68 -13.05 -12.24
CA THR A 16 3.08 -13.79 -11.04
C THR A 16 3.35 -12.86 -9.85
N LEU A 17 3.96 -11.69 -10.07
CA LEU A 17 4.23 -10.75 -8.98
C LEU A 17 2.92 -10.24 -8.36
N ILE A 18 1.92 -9.96 -9.20
CA ILE A 18 0.58 -9.51 -8.75
C ILE A 18 -0.07 -10.59 -7.86
N PHE A 19 -0.08 -11.84 -8.31
CA PHE A 19 -0.63 -12.95 -7.54
C PHE A 19 0.15 -13.22 -6.25
N LEU A 20 1.47 -13.06 -6.27
CA LEU A 20 2.31 -13.21 -5.08
C LEU A 20 2.01 -12.12 -4.04
N CYS A 21 1.93 -10.85 -4.44
CA CYS A 21 1.57 -9.75 -3.55
C CYS A 21 0.18 -9.94 -2.93
N LEU A 22 -0.83 -10.30 -3.75
CA LEU A 22 -2.17 -10.59 -3.27
C LEU A 22 -2.19 -11.79 -2.32
N GLY A 23 -1.47 -12.87 -2.66
CA GLY A 23 -1.38 -14.08 -1.84
C GLY A 23 -0.72 -13.81 -0.48
N VAL A 24 0.37 -13.06 -0.45
CA VAL A 24 1.05 -12.66 0.80
C VAL A 24 0.14 -11.77 1.65
N GLY A 25 -0.54 -10.79 1.04
CA GLY A 25 -1.49 -9.92 1.74
C GLY A 25 -2.66 -10.70 2.35
N LEU A 26 -3.23 -11.65 1.60
CA LEU A 26 -4.30 -12.52 2.09
C LEU A 26 -3.79 -13.48 3.18
N PHE A 27 -2.62 -14.08 3.00
CA PHE A 27 -2.00 -14.96 3.98
C PHE A 27 -1.81 -14.26 5.32
N TYR A 28 -1.19 -13.07 5.35
CA TYR A 28 -1.02 -12.32 6.59
C TYR A 28 -2.34 -11.83 7.17
N SER A 29 -3.32 -11.47 6.32
CA SER A 29 -4.66 -11.11 6.78
C SER A 29 -5.33 -12.28 7.50
N LEU A 30 -5.26 -13.50 6.96
CA LEU A 30 -5.83 -14.69 7.58
C LEU A 30 -5.06 -15.12 8.83
N ALA A 31 -3.72 -15.17 8.76
CA ALA A 31 -2.85 -15.57 9.86
C ALA A 31 -3.00 -14.64 11.08
N THR A 32 -3.23 -13.35 10.86
CA THR A 32 -3.42 -12.34 11.92
C THR A 32 -4.89 -12.16 12.35
N ARG A 33 -5.80 -12.96 11.76
CA ARG A 33 -7.26 -12.91 11.98
C ARG A 33 -7.85 -11.53 11.65
N PHE A 34 -7.58 -11.04 10.44
CA PHE A 34 -8.00 -9.75 9.90
C PHE A 34 -7.71 -8.60 10.88
N LEU A 35 -6.46 -8.52 11.32
CA LEU A 35 -5.98 -7.55 12.31
C LEU A 35 -6.34 -6.11 11.91
N GLN A 36 -6.25 -5.79 10.63
CA GLN A 36 -6.60 -4.50 10.05
C GLN A 36 -8.05 -4.07 10.33
N ILE A 37 -9.00 -5.01 10.40
CA ILE A 37 -10.40 -4.72 10.74
C ILE A 37 -10.57 -4.70 12.26
N ARG A 38 -10.02 -5.70 12.95
CA ARG A 38 -10.19 -5.90 14.40
C ARG A 38 -9.63 -4.75 15.25
N TYR A 39 -8.50 -4.18 14.87
CA TYR A 39 -7.84 -3.10 15.63
C TYR A 39 -7.97 -1.73 15.00
N PHE A 40 -8.74 -1.57 13.92
CA PHE A 40 -8.87 -0.29 13.22
C PHE A 40 -9.18 0.88 14.18
N PHE A 41 -10.22 0.74 15.00
CA PHE A 41 -10.60 1.76 15.97
C PHE A 41 -9.58 1.95 17.10
N HIS A 42 -8.91 0.87 17.51
CA HIS A 42 -7.87 0.93 18.53
C HIS A 42 -6.64 1.71 18.02
N MET A 43 -6.25 1.50 16.76
CA MET A 43 -5.17 2.24 16.12
C MET A 43 -5.48 3.73 16.02
N ILE A 44 -6.69 4.10 15.59
CA ILE A 44 -7.13 5.50 15.53
C ILE A 44 -7.04 6.14 16.92
N LYS A 45 -7.57 5.47 17.95
CA LYS A 45 -7.50 5.96 19.33
C LYS A 45 -6.05 6.22 19.77
N LEU A 46 -5.15 5.26 19.53
CA LEU A 46 -3.72 5.38 19.86
C LEU A 46 -2.99 6.49 19.09
N MET A 47 -3.41 6.80 17.87
CA MET A 47 -2.84 7.91 17.11
C MET A 47 -3.16 9.26 17.71
N PHE A 48 -4.38 9.46 18.22
CA PHE A 48 -4.83 10.73 18.79
C PHE A 48 -4.51 10.87 20.29
N GLU A 49 -4.45 9.76 21.03
CA GLU A 49 -4.08 9.74 22.46
C GLU A 49 -2.57 9.58 22.70
N GLY A 50 -1.79 9.31 21.64
CA GLY A 50 -0.36 9.07 21.71
C GLY A 50 0.41 10.26 22.28
N LYS A 51 0.89 10.11 23.52
CA LYS A 51 1.81 11.06 24.15
C LYS A 51 3.13 11.12 23.37
N SER A 52 3.88 12.22 23.52
CA SER A 52 5.23 12.37 22.97
C SER A 52 6.09 11.17 23.40
N SER A 53 6.59 10.42 22.41
CA SER A 53 7.61 9.39 22.63
C SER A 53 8.93 10.05 23.05
N GLU A 54 9.74 9.38 23.86
CA GLU A 54 11.12 9.81 24.18
C GLU A 54 11.98 10.03 22.92
N SER A 55 11.58 9.44 21.80
CA SER A 55 12.20 9.60 20.47
C SER A 55 11.81 10.89 19.73
N GLY A 56 11.10 11.83 20.37
CA GLY A 56 10.89 13.20 19.88
C GLY A 56 9.78 13.41 18.86
N VAL A 57 9.05 12.36 18.46
CA VAL A 57 7.95 12.43 17.47
C VAL A 57 6.72 11.69 18.00
N SER A 58 5.53 12.29 17.90
CA SER A 58 4.26 11.66 18.30
C SER A 58 3.79 10.61 17.30
N SER A 59 2.93 9.69 17.73
CA SER A 59 2.32 8.67 16.85
C SER A 59 1.63 9.28 15.63
N PHE A 60 0.93 10.41 15.81
CA PHE A 60 0.31 11.13 14.71
C PHE A 60 1.35 11.72 13.75
N GLN A 61 2.40 12.36 14.28
CA GLN A 61 3.45 12.93 13.44
C GLN A 61 4.19 11.85 12.63
N ALA A 62 4.49 10.69 13.24
CA ALA A 62 5.09 9.56 12.54
C ALA A 62 4.21 9.05 11.39
N LEU A 63 2.89 8.98 11.61
CA LEU A 63 1.95 8.64 10.54
C LEU A 63 1.93 9.72 9.45
N SER A 64 1.86 11.01 9.81
CA SER A 64 1.84 12.10 8.83
C SER A 64 3.10 12.08 7.96
N ILE A 65 4.27 11.82 8.53
CA ILE A 65 5.53 11.65 7.78
C ILE A 65 5.43 10.44 6.83
N ALA A 66 4.95 9.31 7.32
CA ALA A 66 4.80 8.09 6.51
C ALA A 66 3.78 8.24 5.37
N LEU A 67 2.69 9.00 5.58
CA LEU A 67 1.67 9.34 4.59
C LEU A 67 2.23 10.32 3.56
N ALA A 68 2.91 11.39 4.00
CA ALA A 68 3.51 12.37 3.11
C ALA A 68 4.51 11.72 2.13
N GLY A 69 5.25 10.69 2.57
CA GLY A 69 6.16 9.95 1.70
C GLY A 69 5.48 9.01 0.69
N ARG A 70 4.21 8.66 0.89
CA ARG A 70 3.46 7.71 0.04
C ARG A 70 2.38 8.37 -0.81
N VAL A 71 1.86 9.52 -0.39
CA VAL A 71 0.88 10.30 -1.15
C VAL A 71 1.64 11.24 -2.07
N GLY A 72 1.48 11.06 -3.38
CA GLY A 72 2.18 11.89 -4.35
C GLY A 72 1.52 11.88 -5.73
N THR A 73 2.14 12.61 -6.65
CA THR A 73 1.70 12.73 -8.05
C THR A 73 1.59 11.38 -8.74
N GLY A 74 2.47 10.42 -8.39
CA GLY A 74 2.45 9.05 -8.90
C GLY A 74 1.15 8.31 -8.61
N ASN A 75 0.57 8.47 -7.40
CA ASN A 75 -0.70 7.83 -7.08
C ASN A 75 -1.84 8.47 -7.86
N ILE A 76 -1.84 9.81 -8.01
CA ILE A 76 -2.88 10.53 -8.75
C ILE A 76 -2.85 10.14 -10.23
N ALA A 77 -1.67 10.23 -10.86
CA ALA A 77 -1.48 9.88 -12.26
C ALA A 77 -1.72 8.38 -12.51
N GLY A 78 -1.28 7.53 -11.58
CA GLY A 78 -1.50 6.08 -11.63
C GLY A 78 -2.98 5.72 -11.58
N VAL A 79 -3.75 6.32 -10.66
CA VAL A 79 -5.20 6.14 -10.57
C VAL A 79 -5.89 6.63 -11.84
N ALA A 80 -5.53 7.82 -12.34
CA ALA A 80 -6.10 8.36 -13.57
C ALA A 80 -5.82 7.45 -14.78
N THR A 81 -4.60 6.92 -14.89
CA THR A 81 -4.17 6.00 -15.95
C THR A 81 -4.92 4.66 -15.85
N ALA A 82 -5.07 4.13 -14.63
CA ALA A 82 -5.81 2.89 -14.40
C ALA A 82 -7.29 3.03 -14.74
N ILE A 83 -7.91 4.17 -14.44
CA ILE A 83 -9.30 4.44 -14.84
C ILE A 83 -9.40 4.62 -16.36
N ALA A 84 -8.46 5.34 -16.97
CA ALA A 84 -8.45 5.58 -18.41
C ALA A 84 -8.34 4.28 -19.23
N PHE A 85 -7.49 3.35 -18.81
CA PHE A 85 -7.29 2.08 -19.53
C PHE A 85 -8.14 0.92 -19.03
N GLY A 86 -8.46 0.87 -17.73
CA GLY A 86 -9.20 -0.22 -17.08
C GLY A 86 -10.66 0.09 -16.78
N GLY A 87 -11.12 1.31 -17.03
CA GLY A 87 -12.47 1.78 -16.71
C GLY A 87 -12.66 2.08 -15.21
N PRO A 88 -13.86 2.54 -14.82
CA PRO A 88 -14.14 2.94 -13.43
C PRO A 88 -14.03 1.78 -12.42
N GLY A 89 -14.16 0.54 -12.87
CA GLY A 89 -13.98 -0.65 -12.04
C GLY A 89 -12.56 -0.83 -11.49
N ALA A 90 -11.56 -0.16 -12.07
CA ALA A 90 -10.19 -0.20 -11.58
C ALA A 90 -10.05 0.32 -10.13
N VAL A 91 -10.93 1.24 -9.72
CA VAL A 91 -10.93 1.82 -8.36
C VAL A 91 -11.27 0.77 -7.30
N PHE A 92 -12.09 -0.22 -7.62
CA PHE A 92 -12.46 -1.29 -6.68
C PHE A 92 -11.27 -2.21 -6.34
N TRP A 93 -10.30 -2.34 -7.25
CA TRP A 93 -9.17 -3.25 -7.11
C TRP A 93 -7.92 -2.62 -6.47
N MET A 94 -7.95 -1.33 -6.19
CA MET A 94 -6.88 -0.60 -5.48
C MET A 94 -7.04 -0.71 -3.96
#